data_AF-A0A8T4M010-F1
#
_entry.id   AF-A0A8T4M010-F1
#
_cell.length_a   1.000
_cell.length_b   1.000
_cell.length_c   1.000
_cell.angle_alpha   90.00
_cell.angle_beta   90.00
_cell.angle_gamma   90.00
#
_symmetry.space_group_name_H-M   'P 1'
#
loop_
_entity.id
_entity.type
_entity.pdbx_description
1 polymer ?
#
loop_
_entity_poly.entity_id
_entity_poly.type
_entity_poly.pdbx_seq_one_letter_code
_entity_poly.pdbx_strand_id
1 'polypeptide(L)' 'MLVELIFLALAVPVGFLIVSLTEDELKEGKKWFRIIFVVSIVLAALCFVYGWSAAANTLVFMAIVAFVSILKGK' A
#
# COMPACT_ATOMS: atom_id res chain seq x y z
N MET A 1 13.19 12.65 -5.81
CA MET A 1 12.50 13.23 -4.64
C MET A 1 11.10 13.77 -4.95
N LEU A 2 10.93 14.85 -5.70
CA LEU A 2 9.59 15.47 -5.89
C LEU A 2 8.61 14.55 -6.67
N VAL A 3 9.09 13.87 -7.70
CA VAL A 3 8.32 12.90 -8.48
C VAL A 3 7.87 11.69 -7.64
N GLU A 4 8.79 11.13 -6.83
CA GLU A 4 8.49 10.01 -5.93
C GLU A 4 7.43 10.38 -4.88
N LEU A 5 7.48 11.61 -4.39
CA LEU A 5 6.50 12.14 -3.45
C LEU A 5 5.10 12.25 -4.08
N ILE A 6 5.03 12.66 -5.34
CA ILE A 6 3.76 12.71 -6.11
C ILE A 6 3.21 11.30 -6.29
N PHE A 7 4.05 10.33 -6.65
CA PHE A 7 3.62 8.93 -6.76
C PHE A 7 3.14 8.37 -5.42
N LEU A 8 3.82 8.67 -4.31
CA LEU A 8 3.38 8.30 -2.97
C LEU A 8 2.05 8.95 -2.58
N ALA A 9 1.86 10.23 -2.93
CA ALA A 9 0.59 10.91 -2.70
C ALA A 9 -0.56 10.29 -3.51
N LEU A 10 -0.28 9.79 -4.72
CA LEU A 10 -1.25 9.06 -5.55
C LEU A 10 -1.64 7.69 -4.97
N ALA A 11 -0.87 7.13 -4.03
CA ALA A 11 -1.22 5.86 -3.38
C ALA A 11 -2.57 5.94 -2.66
N VAL A 12 -2.91 7.11 -2.10
CA VAL A 12 -4.16 7.32 -1.39
C VAL A 12 -5.38 7.26 -2.33
N PRO A 13 -5.50 8.10 -3.38
CA PRO A 13 -6.62 8.03 -4.32
C PRO A 13 -6.69 6.69 -5.04
N VAL A 14 -5.54 6.08 -5.38
CA VAL A 14 -5.51 4.73 -5.97
C VAL A 14 -6.07 3.69 -5.01
N GLY A 15 -5.70 3.74 -3.72
CA GLY A 15 -6.27 2.87 -2.69
C GLY A 15 -7.79 3.03 -2.57
N PHE A 16 -8.29 4.26 -2.57
CA PHE A 16 -9.74 4.51 -2.53
C PHE A 16 -10.46 3.99 -3.77
N LEU A 17 -9.86 4.14 -4.95
CA LEU A 17 -10.40 3.67 -6.22
C LEU A 17 -10.45 2.14 -6.25
N ILE A 18 -9.37 1.46 -5.85
CA ILE A 18 -9.33 -0.01 -5.75
C ILE A 18 -10.43 -0.51 -4.82
N VAL A 19 -10.57 0.10 -3.64
CA VAL A 19 -11.63 -0.31 -2.69
C VAL A 19 -13.02 -0.11 -3.28
N SER A 20 -13.25 1.01 -3.97
CA SER A 20 -14.55 1.28 -4.57
C SER A 20 -14.91 0.30 -5.69
N LEU A 21 -13.91 -0.24 -6.39
CA LEU A 21 -14.12 -1.21 -7.46
C LEU A 21 -14.20 -2.65 -6.95
N THR A 22 -13.62 -2.94 -5.78
CA THR A 22 -13.51 -4.30 -5.23
C THR A 22 -14.28 -4.48 -3.94
N GLU A 23 -15.22 -3.59 -3.61
CA GLU A 23 -15.92 -3.53 -2.32
C GLU A 23 -16.56 -4.86 -1.89
N ASP A 24 -17.15 -5.58 -2.85
CA ASP A 24 -17.78 -6.88 -2.62
C ASP A 24 -16.76 -7.98 -2.29
N GLU A 25 -15.63 -8.03 -3.02
CA GLU A 25 -14.54 -8.99 -2.77
C GLU A 25 -13.69 -8.61 -1.56
N LEU A 26 -13.65 -7.32 -1.22
CA LEU A 26 -12.84 -6.80 -0.12
C LEU A 26 -13.28 -7.38 1.22
N LYS A 27 -14.58 -7.70 1.38
CA LYS A 27 -15.15 -8.28 2.61
C LYS A 27 -14.50 -9.63 2.93
N GLU A 28 -14.25 -10.46 1.93
CA GLU A 28 -13.52 -11.73 2.08
C GLU A 28 -12.00 -11.53 2.04
N GLY A 29 -11.52 -10.54 1.27
CA GLY A 29 -10.10 -10.23 1.06
C GLY A 29 -9.37 -9.51 2.19
N LYS A 30 -10.04 -9.03 3.25
CA LYS A 30 -9.42 -8.21 4.33
C LYS A 30 -8.19 -8.83 4.96
N LYS A 31 -8.20 -10.15 5.16
CA LYS A 31 -7.08 -10.88 5.76
C LYS A 31 -5.82 -10.74 4.92
N TRP A 32 -5.96 -10.81 3.60
CA TRP A 32 -4.86 -10.67 2.65
C TRP A 32 -4.32 -9.25 2.59
N PHE A 33 -5.19 -8.23 2.59
CA PHE A 33 -4.74 -6.84 2.68
C PHE A 33 -3.96 -6.54 3.96
N ARG A 34 -4.35 -7.14 5.09
CA ARG A 34 -3.60 -7.03 6.35
C ARG A 34 -2.21 -7.68 6.25
N ILE A 35 -2.12 -8.85 5.61
CA ILE A 35 -0.83 -9.52 5.38
C ILE A 35 0.05 -8.67 4.46
N ILE A 36 -0.50 -8.19 3.33
CA ILE A 36 0.21 -7.33 2.37
C ILE A 36 0.73 -6.08 3.06
N PHE A 37 -0.08 -5.44 3.91
CA PHE A 37 0.33 -4.26 4.67
C PHE A 37 1.55 -4.54 5.56
N VAL A 38 1.49 -5.59 6.38
CA VAL A 38 2.58 -5.95 7.31
C VAL A 38 3.85 -6.33 6.54
N VAL A 39 3.72 -7.19 5.53
CA VAL A 39 4.85 -7.65 4.71
C VAL A 39 5.49 -6.48 3.96
N SER A 40 4.69 -5.57 3.42
CA SER A 40 5.18 -4.40 2.70
C SER A 40 5.95 -3.44 3.62
N ILE A 41 5.49 -3.22 4.85
CA ILE A 41 6.23 -2.39 5.83
C ILE A 41 7.57 -3.03 6.20
N VAL A 42 7.59 -4.33 6.49
CA VAL A 42 8.82 -5.03 6.88
C VAL A 42 9.83 -5.02 5.72
N LEU A 43 9.39 -5.34 4.51
CA LEU A 43 10.25 -5.29 3.32
C LEU A 43 10.70 -3.86 2.98
N ALA A 44 9.84 -2.85 3.17
CA ALA A 44 10.22 -1.46 2.94
C ALA A 44 11.34 -1.03 3.88
N ALA A 45 11.24 -1.39 5.16
CA ALA A 45 12.29 -1.12 6.15
C ALA A 45 13.61 -1.80 5.77
N LEU A 46 13.57 -3.06 5.32
CA LEU A 46 14.75 -3.76 4.84
C LEU A 46 15.36 -3.08 3.60
N CYS A 47 14.56 -2.78 2.57
CA CYS A 47 15.03 -2.13 1.35
C CYS A 47 15.65 -0.75 1.63
N PHE A 48 15.12 -0.03 2.63
CA PHE A 48 15.67 1.26 3.05
C PHE A 48 17.08 1.11 3.63
N VAL A 49 17.33 0.09 4.46
CA VAL A 49 18.66 -0.21 5.03
C VAL A 49 19.67 -0.60 3.94
N TYR A 50 19.23 -1.34 2.90
CA TYR A 50 20.08 -1.72 1.77
C TYR A 50 20.25 -0.61 0.69
N GLY A 51 19.66 0.57 0.88
CA GLY A 51 19.76 1.69 -0.05
C GLY A 51 18.94 1.54 -1.34
N TRP A 52 18.05 0.54 -1.41
CA TRP A 52 17.20 0.28 -2.57
C TRP A 52 15.97 1.18 -2.57
N SER A 53 16.20 2.47 -2.82
CA SER A 53 15.21 3.55 -2.70
C SER A 53 13.95 3.32 -3.55
N ALA A 54 14.09 2.82 -4.78
CA ALA A 54 12.95 2.54 -5.65
C ALA A 54 12.06 1.40 -5.13
N ALA A 55 12.68 0.33 -4.63
CA ALA A 55 11.96 -0.81 -4.05
C ALA A 55 11.26 -0.40 -2.75
N ALA A 56 11.95 0.34 -1.88
CA ALA A 56 11.37 0.87 -0.64
C ALA A 56 10.15 1.76 -0.93
N ASN A 57 10.24 2.70 -1.87
CA ASN A 57 9.13 3.57 -2.25
C ASN A 57 7.93 2.79 -2.80
N THR A 58 8.18 1.73 -3.59
CA THR A 58 7.12 0.86 -4.13
C THR A 58 6.42 0.07 -3.03
N LEU A 59 7.18 -0.44 -2.06
CA LEU A 59 6.64 -1.16 -0.92
C LEU A 59 5.84 -0.24 0.01
N VAL A 60 6.29 1.00 0.21
CA VAL A 60 5.52 2.01 0.95
C VAL A 60 4.22 2.36 0.20
N PHE A 61 4.26 2.51 -1.12
CA PHE A 61 3.06 2.72 -1.94
C PHE A 61 2.04 1.58 -1.73
N MET A 62 2.49 0.33 -1.82
CA MET A 62 1.62 -0.83 -1.59
C MET A 62 1.09 -0.88 -0.15
N ALA A 63 1.90 -0.51 0.84
CA ALA A 63 1.45 -0.42 2.22
C ALA A 63 0.33 0.62 2.38
N ILE A 64 0.46 1.81 1.77
CA ILE A 64 -0.60 2.85 1.82
C ILE A 64 -1.89 2.33 1.17
N VAL A 65 -1.81 1.73 -0.02
CA VAL A 65 -2.97 1.15 -0.70
C VAL A 65 -3.64 0.08 0.17
N ALA A 66 -2.86 -0.86 0.71
CA ALA A 66 -3.39 -1.93 1.56
C ALA A 66 -4.03 -1.38 2.84
N PHE A 67 -3.45 -0.33 3.42
CA PHE A 67 -3.99 0.33 4.60
C PHE A 67 -5.36 1.00 4.33
N VAL A 68 -5.48 1.72 3.21
CA VAL A 68 -6.76 2.31 2.78
C VAL A 68 -7.82 1.23 2.59
N SER A 69 -7.44 0.08 2.00
CA SER A 69 -8.33 -1.08 1.86
C SER A 69 -8.82 -1.64 3.18
N ILE A 70 -7.95 -1.72 4.19
CA ILE A 70 -8.34 -2.19 5.52
C ILE A 70 -9.31 -1.20 6.20
N LEU A 71 -9.05 0.11 6.07
CA LEU A 71 -9.85 1.15 6.72
C LEU A 71 -11.28 1.24 6.17
N LYS A 72 -11.41 1.24 4.84
CA LYS A 72 -12.70 1.45 4.17
C LYS A 72 -13.52 0.17 4.04
N GLY A 73 -12.91 -1.00 4.17
CA GLY A 73 -13.65 -2.26 4.16
C GLY A 73 -14.61 -2.49 5.35
N LYS A 74 -14.68 -1.61 6.36
CA LYS A 74 -15.61 -1.75 7.50
C LYS A 74 -17.07 -1.71 7.05
#